data_AF-A0A0T0MD90-F1
#
_entry.id   AF-A0A0T0MD90-F1
#
_cell.length_a   1.000
_cell.length_b   1.000
_cell.length_c   1.000
_cell.angle_alpha   90.00
_cell.angle_beta   90.00
_cell.angle_gamma   90.00
#
_symmetry.space_group_name_H-M   'P 1'
#
loop_
_entity.id
_entity.type
_entity.pdbx_description
1 polymer ?
#
loop_
_entity_poly.entity_id
_entity_poly.type
_entity_poly.pdbx_seq_one_letter_code
_entity_poly.pdbx_strand_id
1 'polypeptide(L)'
;MAWAAASVNGRRRDALMRAARRAAMICACVLLGSLMLAPPASAAPGEGELRPGESLRSGEGLVSPDGTQTLVVQPDGVLALFGAEPDPRWVSGAAVPGSTLVVADSGDVALTAPDGTVSWRPDTSATIGSRLVLQDDGNLVVLDPQGSQVWESGTAVRPSILPSGGVLEPGDTLSSPDGRQTLLVLDDGDVALLGPDAATRWSTGTDVPGARLTLHEDGNLVVTDPDGNWVWRSRTAGHPGSSLVLQDDGDLVLYDAVGAEVWSTGTVVGPSSLVSGTPIAAGQQLSSPDGHLHLRLGADGLALAYDDTVVWTADAPGAASLAQQDDGNVVLTGADGAVLWASNTAGNPGASLQLEEGALLLRATTGQELWRVDVPVDLVARDQVATECEDVTAPVPQGDTVVTTLGVRVHPCLADALDALMTAAGNDGIDLRAWGWRSSEQQIALRAANCSPSASDPTVVWCRPQTAPPGTSRHERGLALDFTVAGSVLRAGSPAYVWLTEHAADYGLENLPGEPWHWSVDGW
;
A
#
# COMPACT_ATOMS: atom_id res chain seq x y z
N MET A 1 -69.01 72.37 6.64
CA MET A 1 -69.78 71.56 7.60
C MET A 1 -70.13 70.23 6.95
N ALA A 2 -69.95 69.17 7.73
CA ALA A 2 -69.94 67.76 7.36
C ALA A 2 -71.24 67.22 6.74
N TRP A 3 -71.15 66.18 5.91
CA TRP A 3 -71.63 64.81 6.20
C TRP A 3 -71.51 63.91 4.95
N ALA A 4 -71.44 62.61 5.23
CA ALA A 4 -71.15 61.48 4.35
C ALA A 4 -72.18 61.21 3.24
N ALA A 5 -71.78 60.47 2.19
CA ALA A 5 -72.39 59.19 1.82
C ALA A 5 -71.67 58.53 0.62
N ALA A 6 -71.76 57.20 0.62
CA ALA A 6 -71.18 56.21 -0.26
C ALA A 6 -71.45 56.36 -1.77
N SER A 7 -70.62 55.70 -2.60
CA SER A 7 -71.07 54.61 -3.47
C SER A 7 -70.00 54.11 -4.45
N VAL A 8 -69.66 52.83 -4.30
CA VAL A 8 -69.45 51.82 -5.37
C VAL A 8 -68.27 52.02 -6.33
N ASN A 9 -67.24 51.18 -6.15
CA ASN A 9 -66.91 50.19 -7.17
C ASN A 9 -66.04 49.06 -6.61
N GLY A 10 -66.71 48.08 -6.01
CA GLY A 10 -66.15 46.75 -5.81
C GLY A 10 -66.01 46.06 -7.16
N ARG A 11 -64.77 45.96 -7.67
CA ARG A 11 -64.38 44.95 -8.66
C ARG A 11 -62.87 44.83 -8.94
N ARG A 12 -62.00 45.23 -8.00
CA ARG A 12 -60.53 45.11 -8.19
C ARG A 12 -59.70 44.65 -6.98
N ARG A 13 -60.31 44.07 -5.94
CA ARG A 13 -59.55 43.55 -4.77
C ARG A 13 -59.66 42.05 -4.52
N ASP A 14 -60.44 41.30 -5.32
CA ASP A 14 -60.65 39.86 -5.13
C ASP A 14 -59.63 38.93 -5.84
N ALA A 15 -58.58 39.50 -6.42
CA ALA A 15 -57.53 38.74 -7.12
C ALA A 15 -56.20 38.62 -6.35
N LEU A 16 -56.01 39.34 -5.24
CA LEU A 16 -54.72 39.36 -4.51
C LEU A 16 -54.77 38.79 -3.07
N MET A 17 -55.93 38.32 -2.60
CA MET A 17 -56.07 37.67 -1.28
C MET A 17 -56.53 36.21 -1.38
N ARG A 18 -56.03 35.46 -2.38
CA ARG A 18 -56.18 33.99 -2.45
C ARG A 18 -54.87 33.20 -2.37
N ALA A 19 -53.72 33.88 -2.21
CA ALA A 19 -52.41 33.22 -2.13
C ALA A 19 -51.80 33.18 -0.70
N ALA A 20 -52.44 33.74 0.33
CA ALA A 20 -51.79 33.91 1.64
C ALA A 20 -52.63 33.51 2.88
N ARG A 21 -53.69 32.70 2.72
CA ARG A 21 -54.52 32.23 3.86
C ARG A 21 -54.92 30.75 3.74
N ARG A 22 -53.94 29.89 3.52
CA ARG A 22 -53.98 28.45 3.87
C ARG A 22 -52.80 28.11 4.78
N ALA A 23 -52.62 28.92 5.82
CA ALA A 23 -51.72 28.64 6.93
C ALA A 23 -52.49 28.91 8.23
N ALA A 24 -52.38 27.98 9.17
CA ALA A 24 -53.02 27.92 10.48
C ALA A 24 -54.49 27.46 10.49
N MET A 25 -54.71 26.16 10.77
CA MET A 25 -55.41 25.67 11.99
C MET A 25 -55.87 24.21 11.82
N ILE A 26 -54.94 23.25 11.90
CA ILE A 26 -55.18 21.92 12.49
C ILE A 26 -53.91 21.60 13.29
N CYS A 27 -53.92 21.92 14.58
CA CYS A 27 -52.84 21.65 15.51
C CYS A 27 -53.48 21.09 16.78
N ALA A 28 -53.74 19.78 16.79
CA ALA A 28 -53.98 18.96 17.97
C ALA A 28 -54.03 17.48 17.54
N CYS A 29 -53.12 16.67 18.07
CA CYS A 29 -53.03 15.20 17.97
C CYS A 29 -52.74 14.67 16.54
N VAL A 30 -51.55 14.21 16.18
CA VAL A 30 -50.77 13.11 16.77
C VAL A 30 -49.28 13.40 16.61
N LEU A 31 -48.58 13.63 17.72
CA LEU A 31 -47.12 13.50 17.84
C LEU A 31 -46.81 12.00 17.90
N LEU A 32 -46.67 11.37 16.74
CA LEU A 32 -45.81 10.21 16.58
C LEU A 32 -44.57 10.74 15.86
N GLY A 33 -43.58 11.08 16.67
CA GLY A 33 -42.29 11.53 16.18
C GLY A 33 -41.69 10.44 15.31
N SER A 34 -41.71 10.64 14.00
CA SER A 34 -40.66 10.12 13.16
C SER A 34 -39.42 10.94 13.54
N LEU A 35 -38.67 10.48 14.55
CA LEU A 35 -37.23 10.69 14.49
C LEU A 35 -36.83 10.08 13.15
N MET A 36 -36.71 10.90 12.11
CA MET A 36 -35.82 10.55 11.04
C MET A 36 -34.44 10.62 11.68
N LEU A 37 -33.97 9.47 12.18
CA LEU A 37 -32.56 9.30 12.38
C LEU A 37 -31.93 9.69 11.05
N ALA A 38 -31.06 10.71 11.07
CA ALA A 38 -30.10 10.85 9.99
C ALA A 38 -29.48 9.46 9.80
N PRO A 39 -29.33 8.96 8.56
CA PRO A 39 -28.58 7.74 8.37
C PRO A 39 -27.23 7.90 9.10
N PRO A 40 -26.73 6.87 9.80
CA PRO A 40 -25.40 6.95 10.40
C PRO A 40 -24.43 7.39 9.30
N ALA A 41 -23.50 8.27 9.67
CA ALA A 41 -22.53 8.79 8.72
C ALA A 41 -21.75 7.60 8.14
N SER A 42 -21.76 7.44 6.80
CA SER A 42 -20.72 6.63 6.16
C SER A 42 -19.43 7.43 6.24
N ALA A 43 -18.32 6.75 6.55
CA ALA A 43 -17.00 7.32 6.29
C ALA A 43 -16.89 7.70 4.80
N ALA A 44 -16.13 8.75 4.50
CA ALA A 44 -15.88 9.11 3.12
C ALA A 44 -15.00 8.01 2.47
N PRO A 45 -15.24 7.64 1.19
CA PRO A 45 -14.34 6.75 0.48
C PRO A 45 -12.91 7.33 0.49
N GLY A 46 -11.93 6.55 0.96
CA GLY A 46 -10.51 6.94 0.98
C GLY A 46 -9.98 7.50 2.31
N GLU A 47 -10.74 7.44 3.40
CA GLU A 47 -10.22 7.73 4.75
C GLU A 47 -9.69 6.44 5.41
N GLY A 48 -8.54 6.52 6.09
CA GLY A 48 -7.92 5.40 6.82
C GLY A 48 -8.47 5.18 8.23
N GLU A 49 -9.60 5.79 8.57
CA GLU A 49 -10.16 5.76 9.93
C GLU A 49 -11.70 5.71 9.90
N LEU A 50 -12.29 4.97 10.86
CA LEU A 50 -13.72 4.95 11.18
C LEU A 50 -13.94 5.57 12.57
N ARG A 51 -14.68 6.68 12.63
CA ARG A 51 -14.91 7.48 13.85
C ARG A 51 -16.17 7.03 14.61
N PRO A 52 -16.34 7.46 15.88
CA PRO A 52 -17.58 7.23 16.62
C PRO A 52 -18.83 7.69 15.85
N GLY A 53 -19.79 6.79 15.71
CA GLY A 53 -21.05 7.01 14.99
C GLY A 53 -21.00 6.62 13.51
N GLU A 54 -19.84 6.24 12.98
CA GLU A 54 -19.66 5.86 11.57
C GLU A 54 -19.79 4.36 11.33
N SER A 55 -20.09 4.01 10.08
CA SER A 55 -20.27 2.63 9.65
C SER A 55 -19.77 2.38 8.23
N LEU A 56 -19.32 1.15 7.96
CA LEU A 56 -19.07 0.62 6.62
C LEU A 56 -20.08 -0.47 6.29
N ARG A 57 -20.75 -0.30 5.16
CA ARG A 57 -21.70 -1.28 4.61
C ARG A 57 -21.01 -2.18 3.60
N SER A 58 -21.73 -3.20 3.17
CA SER A 58 -21.28 -4.08 2.09
C SER A 58 -20.81 -3.30 0.85
N GLY A 59 -19.57 -3.55 0.43
CA GLY A 59 -18.88 -2.88 -0.67
C GLY A 59 -18.11 -1.62 -0.28
N GLU A 60 -18.24 -1.14 0.96
CA GLU A 60 -17.51 0.02 1.49
C GLU A 60 -16.26 -0.43 2.26
N GLY A 61 -15.27 0.46 2.34
CA GLY A 61 -13.98 0.16 2.93
C GLY A 61 -13.19 1.38 3.39
N LEU A 62 -12.14 1.13 4.18
CA LEU A 62 -11.09 2.07 4.48
C LEU A 62 -9.91 1.83 3.54
N VAL A 63 -9.16 2.89 3.26
CA VAL A 63 -7.88 2.82 2.57
C VAL A 63 -6.85 3.48 3.46
N SER A 64 -5.70 2.85 3.69
CA SER A 64 -4.61 3.45 4.47
C SER A 64 -4.17 4.78 3.86
N PRO A 65 -3.63 5.72 4.66
CA PRO A 65 -3.13 7.01 4.17
C PRO A 65 -2.21 6.92 2.94
N ASP A 66 -1.38 5.88 2.85
CA ASP A 66 -0.47 5.63 1.72
C ASP A 66 -1.12 4.93 0.50
N GLY A 67 -2.39 4.51 0.62
CA GLY A 67 -3.13 3.83 -0.43
C GLY A 67 -2.87 2.32 -0.57
N THR A 68 -1.96 1.74 0.22
CA THR A 68 -1.45 0.38 -0.01
C THR A 68 -2.27 -0.71 0.68
N GLN A 69 -3.08 -0.34 1.68
CA GLN A 69 -3.93 -1.24 2.44
C GLN A 69 -5.39 -0.90 2.21
N THR A 70 -6.22 -1.92 2.04
CA THR A 70 -7.66 -1.76 1.90
C THR A 70 -8.39 -2.69 2.84
N LEU A 71 -9.19 -2.14 3.75
CA LEU A 71 -10.13 -2.90 4.56
C LEU A 71 -11.51 -2.79 3.93
N VAL A 72 -12.16 -3.88 3.56
CA VAL A 72 -13.48 -3.87 2.90
C VAL A 72 -14.46 -4.80 3.59
N VAL A 73 -15.73 -4.37 3.73
CA VAL A 73 -16.84 -5.27 4.04
C VAL A 73 -17.32 -5.89 2.74
N GLN A 74 -17.01 -7.16 2.50
CA GLN A 74 -17.32 -7.83 1.26
C GLN A 74 -18.85 -8.06 1.04
N PRO A 75 -19.30 -8.31 -0.20
CA PRO A 75 -20.69 -8.65 -0.53
C PRO A 75 -21.28 -9.82 0.26
N ASP A 76 -20.46 -10.80 0.58
CA ASP A 76 -20.83 -11.98 1.39
C ASP A 76 -20.83 -11.70 2.90
N GLY A 77 -20.43 -10.49 3.32
CA GLY A 77 -20.42 -10.03 4.70
C GLY A 77 -19.14 -10.32 5.48
N VAL A 78 -18.08 -10.80 4.82
CA VAL A 78 -16.76 -10.93 5.43
C VAL A 78 -16.10 -9.55 5.49
N LEU A 79 -15.58 -9.14 6.65
CA LEU A 79 -14.65 -8.01 6.73
C LEU A 79 -13.25 -8.54 6.40
N ALA A 80 -12.63 -7.99 5.37
CA ALA A 80 -11.36 -8.46 4.85
C ALA A 80 -10.37 -7.32 4.69
N LEU A 81 -9.15 -7.57 5.12
CA LEU A 81 -8.02 -6.67 4.94
C LEU A 81 -7.14 -7.18 3.80
N PHE A 82 -6.85 -6.29 2.86
CA PHE A 82 -5.99 -6.53 1.72
C PHE A 82 -4.78 -5.60 1.78
N GLY A 83 -3.63 -6.10 1.32
CA GLY A 83 -2.51 -5.26 0.87
C GLY A 83 -2.43 -5.26 -0.65
N ALA A 84 -1.23 -5.11 -1.21
CA ALA A 84 -0.98 -5.26 -2.66
C ALA A 84 -1.19 -6.69 -3.21
N GLU A 85 -1.30 -7.68 -2.32
CA GLU A 85 -1.52 -9.09 -2.65
C GLU A 85 -3.02 -9.40 -2.85
N PRO A 86 -3.38 -10.34 -3.74
CA PRO A 86 -4.77 -10.63 -4.07
C PRO A 86 -5.53 -11.41 -2.98
N ASP A 87 -4.81 -12.11 -2.10
CA ASP A 87 -5.42 -12.79 -0.96
C ASP A 87 -5.58 -11.82 0.22
N PRO A 88 -6.73 -11.87 0.92
CA PRO A 88 -6.90 -11.06 2.12
C PRO A 88 -5.91 -11.53 3.19
N ARG A 89 -5.08 -10.60 3.66
CA ARG A 89 -4.11 -10.81 4.75
C ARG A 89 -4.81 -11.21 6.05
N TRP A 90 -6.05 -10.77 6.21
CA TRP A 90 -6.88 -11.10 7.34
C TRP A 90 -8.36 -11.04 6.99
N VAL A 91 -9.15 -11.90 7.63
CA VAL A 91 -10.61 -11.92 7.51
C VAL A 91 -11.27 -12.10 8.86
N SER A 92 -12.46 -11.52 9.04
CA SER A 92 -13.22 -11.56 10.29
C SER A 92 -13.85 -12.92 10.62
N GLY A 93 -13.82 -13.88 9.70
CA GLY A 93 -14.39 -15.22 9.87
C GLY A 93 -15.66 -15.46 9.05
N ALA A 94 -16.77 -15.84 9.71
CA ALA A 94 -17.96 -16.34 9.03
C ALA A 94 -18.68 -15.28 8.17
N ALA A 95 -19.01 -15.65 6.92
CA ALA A 95 -19.71 -14.81 5.98
C ALA A 95 -21.21 -14.71 6.30
N VAL A 96 -21.69 -13.49 6.58
CA VAL A 96 -23.12 -13.20 6.76
C VAL A 96 -23.52 -12.01 5.87
N PRO A 97 -24.12 -12.24 4.69
CA PRO A 97 -24.40 -11.19 3.72
C PRO A 97 -25.21 -10.04 4.31
N GLY A 98 -24.83 -8.81 3.96
CA GLY A 98 -25.45 -7.59 4.47
C GLY A 98 -24.96 -7.15 5.85
N SER A 99 -23.93 -7.79 6.40
CA SER A 99 -23.25 -7.30 7.61
C SER A 99 -22.71 -5.86 7.43
N THR A 100 -22.66 -5.11 8.52
CA THR A 100 -22.19 -3.72 8.57
C THR A 100 -21.18 -3.59 9.72
N LEU A 101 -20.01 -3.01 9.44
CA LEU A 101 -19.03 -2.66 10.47
C LEU A 101 -19.42 -1.31 11.07
N VAL A 102 -19.50 -1.21 12.40
CA VAL A 102 -19.91 0.01 13.10
C VAL A 102 -18.92 0.33 14.21
N VAL A 103 -18.53 1.61 14.32
CA VAL A 103 -17.95 2.17 15.55
C VAL A 103 -19.06 2.97 16.24
N ALA A 104 -19.63 2.43 17.32
CA ALA A 104 -20.72 3.09 18.03
C ALA A 104 -20.23 4.32 18.82
N ASP A 105 -21.13 5.25 19.16
CA ASP A 105 -20.81 6.40 20.05
C ASP A 105 -20.26 5.97 21.42
N SER A 106 -20.59 4.74 21.85
CA SER A 106 -20.04 4.12 23.07
C SER A 106 -18.58 3.70 22.93
N GLY A 107 -18.02 3.72 21.71
CA GLY A 107 -16.71 3.17 21.37
C GLY A 107 -16.67 1.66 21.19
N ASP A 108 -17.82 0.99 21.07
CA ASP A 108 -17.87 -0.45 20.70
C ASP A 108 -17.66 -0.55 19.19
N VAL A 109 -16.73 -1.41 18.76
CA VAL A 109 -16.47 -1.71 17.35
C VAL A 109 -17.01 -3.10 17.06
N ALA A 110 -17.91 -3.24 16.09
CA ALA A 110 -18.50 -4.54 15.80
C ALA A 110 -18.93 -4.67 14.33
N LEU A 111 -18.66 -5.84 13.74
CA LEU A 111 -19.29 -6.29 12.51
C LEU A 111 -20.61 -6.97 12.87
N THR A 112 -21.73 -6.35 12.49
CA THR A 112 -23.08 -6.76 12.89
C THR A 112 -23.91 -7.19 11.68
N ALA A 113 -24.52 -8.36 11.76
CA ALA A 113 -25.40 -8.91 10.74
C ALA A 113 -26.79 -8.22 10.74
N PRO A 114 -27.59 -8.36 9.66
CA PRO A 114 -28.92 -7.72 9.56
C PRO A 114 -29.92 -8.10 10.66
N ASP A 115 -29.76 -9.27 11.29
CA ASP A 115 -30.60 -9.74 12.41
C ASP A 115 -30.14 -9.22 13.79
N GLY A 116 -29.06 -8.42 13.82
CA GLY A 116 -28.48 -7.85 15.03
C GLY A 116 -27.43 -8.75 15.71
N THR A 117 -27.10 -9.91 15.13
CA THR A 117 -26.03 -10.76 15.65
C THR A 117 -24.66 -10.16 15.33
N VAL A 118 -23.73 -10.21 16.29
CA VAL A 118 -22.37 -9.71 16.09
C VAL A 118 -21.51 -10.84 15.54
N SER A 119 -21.05 -10.68 14.30
CA SER A 119 -20.25 -11.66 13.58
C SER A 119 -18.77 -11.55 13.90
N TRP A 120 -18.29 -10.36 14.26
CA TRP A 120 -16.91 -10.12 14.71
C TRP A 120 -16.81 -8.86 15.58
N ARG A 121 -15.86 -8.84 16.51
CA ARG A 121 -15.48 -7.66 17.33
C ARG A 121 -14.02 -7.79 17.79
N PRO A 122 -13.31 -6.68 18.07
CA PRO A 122 -12.01 -6.71 18.69
C PRO A 122 -12.11 -7.13 20.16
N ASP A 123 -11.11 -7.84 20.67
CA ASP A 123 -11.02 -8.31 22.06
C ASP A 123 -10.55 -7.19 23.00
N THR A 124 -11.31 -6.10 23.05
CA THR A 124 -11.03 -4.93 23.88
C THR A 124 -12.31 -4.34 24.46
N SER A 125 -12.18 -3.52 25.50
CA SER A 125 -13.32 -2.87 26.15
C SER A 125 -13.69 -1.58 25.44
N ALA A 126 -14.97 -1.39 25.14
CA ALA A 126 -15.49 -0.18 24.54
C ALA A 126 -15.20 1.06 25.41
N THR A 127 -14.53 2.04 24.83
CA THR A 127 -14.24 3.34 25.47
C THR A 127 -14.84 4.45 24.61
N ILE A 128 -15.73 5.27 25.19
CA ILE A 128 -16.41 6.37 24.47
C ILE A 128 -15.37 7.23 23.76
N GLY A 129 -15.55 7.43 22.46
CA GLY A 129 -14.63 8.19 21.61
C GLY A 129 -13.50 7.38 20.98
N SER A 130 -13.51 6.05 21.13
CA SER A 130 -12.58 5.17 20.41
C SER A 130 -12.86 5.16 18.91
N ARG A 131 -11.81 5.00 18.11
CA ARG A 131 -11.87 4.94 16.64
C ARG A 131 -11.09 3.74 16.12
N LEU A 132 -11.51 3.23 14.97
CA LEU A 132 -10.84 2.14 14.26
C LEU A 132 -9.95 2.75 13.17
N VAL A 133 -8.67 2.41 13.13
CA VAL A 133 -7.69 2.99 12.20
C VAL A 133 -7.01 1.88 11.42
N LEU A 134 -6.98 2.02 10.09
CA LEU A 134 -6.14 1.22 9.20
C LEU A 134 -4.82 1.97 8.98
N GLN A 135 -3.72 1.36 9.42
CA GLN A 135 -2.38 1.91 9.31
C GLN A 135 -1.71 1.48 8.00
N ASP A 136 -0.71 2.25 7.56
CA ASP A 136 0.05 1.99 6.33
C ASP A 136 0.78 0.64 6.36
N ASP A 137 1.22 0.21 7.55
CA ASP A 137 1.86 -1.10 7.79
C ASP A 137 0.91 -2.30 7.63
N GLY A 138 -0.38 -2.08 7.38
CA GLY A 138 -1.37 -3.15 7.28
C GLY A 138 -1.90 -3.62 8.62
N ASN A 139 -1.63 -2.92 9.73
CA ASN A 139 -2.29 -3.18 11.00
C ASN A 139 -3.65 -2.47 11.07
N LEU A 140 -4.65 -3.14 11.64
CA LEU A 140 -5.94 -2.56 11.98
C LEU A 140 -5.99 -2.39 13.50
N VAL A 141 -6.10 -1.15 13.98
CA VAL A 141 -6.00 -0.83 15.41
C VAL A 141 -7.22 -0.12 15.93
N VAL A 142 -7.51 -0.28 17.23
CA VAL A 142 -8.47 0.58 17.94
C VAL A 142 -7.69 1.55 18.82
N LEU A 143 -7.90 2.85 18.61
CA LEU A 143 -7.31 3.92 19.42
C LEU A 143 -8.36 4.51 20.36
N ASP A 144 -7.98 4.71 21.62
CA ASP A 144 -8.80 5.44 22.61
C ASP A 144 -8.84 6.96 22.30
N PRO A 145 -9.65 7.76 23.03
CA PRO A 145 -9.75 9.21 22.79
C PRO A 145 -8.47 9.98 23.12
N GLN A 146 -7.55 9.40 23.88
CA GLN A 146 -6.25 9.95 24.22
C GLN A 146 -5.19 9.57 23.16
N GLY A 147 -5.53 8.69 22.21
CA GLY A 147 -4.65 8.19 21.16
C GLY A 147 -3.89 6.92 21.52
N SER A 148 -4.17 6.29 22.66
CA SER A 148 -3.52 5.03 23.04
C SER A 148 -4.13 3.86 22.26
N GLN A 149 -3.28 2.97 21.75
CA GLN A 149 -3.71 1.73 21.12
C GLN A 149 -4.19 0.72 22.16
N VAL A 150 -5.46 0.30 22.05
CA VAL A 150 -6.11 -0.62 23.00
C VAL A 150 -6.45 -1.97 22.39
N TRP A 151 -6.24 -2.14 21.07
CA TRP A 151 -6.36 -3.39 20.33
C TRP A 151 -5.63 -3.28 18.98
N GLU A 152 -5.21 -4.42 18.44
CA GLU A 152 -4.67 -4.57 17.08
C GLU A 152 -5.04 -5.93 16.47
N SER A 153 -5.05 -6.01 15.13
CA SER A 153 -5.29 -7.24 14.36
C SER A 153 -4.06 -8.14 14.24
N GLY A 154 -2.85 -7.60 14.46
CA GLY A 154 -1.59 -8.33 14.30
C GLY A 154 -1.24 -8.60 12.83
N THR A 155 -1.68 -7.72 11.94
CA THR A 155 -1.57 -7.89 10.47
C THR A 155 -0.51 -7.00 9.83
N ALA A 156 0.28 -6.31 10.66
CA ALA A 156 1.40 -5.48 10.22
C ALA A 156 2.41 -6.28 9.37
N VAL A 157 2.87 -5.72 8.26
CA VAL A 157 3.82 -6.36 7.34
C VAL A 157 5.23 -6.20 7.87
N ARG A 158 5.73 -7.23 8.57
CA ARG A 158 7.10 -7.32 9.14
C ARG A 158 7.41 -6.15 10.12
N PRO A 159 8.23 -6.36 11.16
CA PRO A 159 8.54 -5.28 12.07
C PRO A 159 9.33 -4.18 11.34
N SER A 160 8.87 -2.94 11.40
CA SER A 160 9.68 -1.76 11.02
C SER A 160 10.60 -1.29 12.15
N ILE A 161 10.50 -1.93 13.32
CA ILE A 161 11.23 -1.57 14.53
C ILE A 161 11.93 -2.80 15.11
N LEU A 162 13.24 -2.69 15.33
CA LEU A 162 13.98 -3.59 16.20
C LEU A 162 14.15 -2.93 17.57
N PRO A 163 13.46 -3.41 18.62
CA PRO A 163 13.55 -2.82 19.95
C PRO A 163 14.88 -3.13 20.63
N SER A 164 15.18 -2.43 21.73
CA SER A 164 16.30 -2.76 22.62
C SER A 164 16.27 -4.23 23.04
N GLY A 165 17.39 -4.94 22.87
CA GLY A 165 17.52 -6.37 23.10
C GLY A 165 17.06 -7.25 21.92
N GLY A 166 16.55 -6.63 20.84
CA GLY A 166 16.11 -7.32 19.64
C GLY A 166 17.28 -7.88 18.83
N VAL A 167 17.00 -8.99 18.14
CA VAL A 167 17.94 -9.71 17.27
C VAL A 167 17.28 -9.97 15.92
N LEU A 168 18.02 -9.79 14.83
CA LEU A 168 17.70 -10.34 13.52
C LEU A 168 18.72 -11.43 13.21
N GLU A 169 18.25 -12.65 13.08
CA GLU A 169 19.04 -13.81 12.66
C GLU A 169 19.18 -13.83 11.12
N PRO A 170 20.09 -14.63 10.54
CA PRO A 170 20.17 -14.82 9.09
C PRO A 170 18.80 -15.17 8.48
N GLY A 171 18.41 -14.42 7.45
CA GLY A 171 17.10 -14.55 6.79
C GLY A 171 15.96 -13.72 7.42
N ASP A 172 16.16 -13.15 8.61
CA ASP A 172 15.21 -12.21 9.21
C ASP A 172 15.31 -10.83 8.54
N THR A 173 14.22 -10.08 8.58
CA THR A 173 14.12 -8.75 7.96
C THR A 173 13.36 -7.74 8.81
N LEU A 174 13.69 -6.47 8.63
CA LEU A 174 12.76 -5.36 8.90
C LEU A 174 12.24 -4.81 7.57
N SER A 175 11.01 -4.33 7.56
CA SER A 175 10.46 -3.61 6.40
C SER A 175 9.92 -2.25 6.84
N SER A 176 10.03 -1.23 5.99
CA SER A 176 9.37 0.04 6.24
C SER A 176 7.85 -0.18 6.32
N PRO A 177 7.11 0.68 7.05
CA PRO A 177 5.65 0.63 7.10
C PRO A 177 4.98 0.51 5.72
N ASP A 178 5.46 1.26 4.72
CA ASP A 178 4.98 1.21 3.33
C ASP A 178 5.44 -0.03 2.52
N GLY A 179 6.28 -0.89 3.11
CA GLY A 179 6.81 -2.11 2.52
C GLY A 179 7.86 -1.92 1.41
N ARG A 180 8.27 -0.70 1.10
CA ARG A 180 9.19 -0.37 -0.01
C ARG A 180 10.66 -0.57 0.34
N GLN A 181 10.99 -0.52 1.62
CA GLN A 181 12.35 -0.60 2.12
C GLN A 181 12.49 -1.89 2.91
N THR A 182 13.59 -2.61 2.74
CA THR A 182 13.82 -3.86 3.48
C THR A 182 15.25 -3.90 4.00
N LEU A 183 15.40 -4.02 5.31
CA LEU A 183 16.65 -4.41 5.95
C LEU A 183 16.69 -5.93 6.06
N LEU A 184 17.73 -6.58 5.55
CA LEU A 184 17.88 -8.03 5.56
C LEU A 184 19.27 -8.43 6.09
N VAL A 185 19.31 -9.49 6.89
CA VAL A 185 20.56 -10.22 7.19
C VAL A 185 20.70 -11.35 6.17
N LEU A 186 21.67 -11.21 5.27
CA LEU A 186 21.95 -12.15 4.18
C LEU A 186 22.63 -13.43 4.70
N ASP A 187 22.51 -14.53 3.95
CA ASP A 187 23.11 -15.83 4.31
C ASP A 187 24.65 -15.79 4.38
N ASP A 188 25.26 -14.87 3.63
CA ASP A 188 26.70 -14.61 3.67
C ASP A 188 27.14 -13.78 4.89
N GLY A 189 26.19 -13.30 5.69
CA GLY A 189 26.40 -12.53 6.92
C GLY A 189 26.30 -11.03 6.77
N ASP A 190 26.11 -10.51 5.55
CA ASP A 190 26.00 -9.06 5.37
C ASP A 190 24.62 -8.57 5.77
N VAL A 191 24.55 -7.38 6.36
CA VAL A 191 23.29 -6.70 6.68
C VAL A 191 23.11 -5.58 5.68
N ALA A 192 22.11 -5.72 4.82
CA ALA A 192 21.86 -4.81 3.71
C ALA A 192 20.48 -4.16 3.82
N LEU A 193 20.43 -2.85 3.59
CA LEU A 193 19.20 -2.09 3.36
C LEU A 193 18.97 -1.98 1.86
N LEU A 194 17.86 -2.55 1.41
CA LEU A 194 17.40 -2.52 0.04
C LEU A 194 16.27 -1.50 -0.11
N GLY A 195 16.29 -0.77 -1.21
CA GLY A 195 15.16 0.03 -1.64
C GLY A 195 14.20 -0.74 -2.55
N PRO A 196 13.16 -0.06 -3.07
CA PRO A 196 12.06 -0.70 -3.80
C PRO A 196 12.47 -1.30 -5.16
N ASP A 197 13.56 -0.81 -5.73
CA ASP A 197 14.21 -1.31 -6.95
C ASP A 197 15.18 -2.49 -6.67
N ALA A 198 15.18 -3.03 -5.45
CA ALA A 198 16.12 -4.03 -4.95
C ALA A 198 17.60 -3.61 -4.94
N ALA A 199 17.93 -2.34 -5.21
CA ALA A 199 19.30 -1.87 -5.10
C ALA A 199 19.71 -1.70 -3.64
N THR A 200 20.96 -2.06 -3.32
CA THR A 200 21.50 -1.85 -1.98
C THR A 200 21.76 -0.37 -1.73
N ARG A 201 21.03 0.23 -0.79
CA ARG A 201 21.21 1.61 -0.34
C ARG A 201 22.29 1.73 0.73
N TRP A 202 22.38 0.72 1.58
CA TRP A 202 23.38 0.64 2.64
C TRP A 202 23.71 -0.81 2.96
N SER A 203 24.95 -1.07 3.37
CA SER A 203 25.42 -2.39 3.78
C SER A 203 26.47 -2.25 4.88
N THR A 204 26.52 -3.24 5.78
CA THR A 204 27.57 -3.36 6.79
C THR A 204 28.92 -3.82 6.22
N GLY A 205 28.91 -4.47 5.05
CA GLY A 205 30.05 -5.10 4.41
C GLY A 205 30.58 -6.30 5.21
N THR A 206 29.73 -7.00 5.96
CA THR A 206 30.13 -8.09 6.85
C THR A 206 29.93 -9.45 6.20
N ASP A 207 30.92 -9.97 5.48
CA ASP A 207 30.79 -11.27 4.78
C ASP A 207 31.11 -12.46 5.71
N VAL A 208 30.40 -12.60 6.84
CA VAL A 208 30.60 -13.69 7.82
C VAL A 208 29.34 -14.55 7.94
N PRO A 209 29.27 -15.72 7.28
CA PRO A 209 28.08 -16.57 7.29
C PRO A 209 27.59 -16.91 8.69
N GLY A 210 26.28 -16.80 8.90
CA GLY A 210 25.66 -16.99 10.21
C GLY A 210 25.80 -15.80 11.17
N ALA A 211 26.30 -14.65 10.69
CA ALA A 211 26.27 -13.42 11.46
C ALA A 211 24.83 -12.94 11.69
N ARG A 212 24.62 -12.21 12.78
CA ARG A 212 23.31 -11.69 13.18
C ARG A 212 23.42 -10.24 13.61
N LEU A 213 22.36 -9.47 13.39
CA LEU A 213 22.24 -8.09 13.87
C LEU A 213 21.58 -8.08 15.25
N THR A 214 22.13 -7.33 16.19
CA THR A 214 21.58 -7.21 17.55
C THR A 214 21.63 -5.77 18.01
N LEU A 215 20.51 -5.25 18.51
CA LEU A 215 20.49 -3.99 19.25
C LEU A 215 20.67 -4.30 20.73
N HIS A 216 21.87 -4.08 21.25
CA HIS A 216 22.18 -4.36 22.66
C HIS A 216 21.41 -3.41 23.60
N GLU A 217 21.17 -3.86 24.84
CA GLU A 217 20.47 -3.09 25.88
C GLU A 217 21.14 -1.76 26.25
N ASP A 218 22.43 -1.61 25.94
CA ASP A 218 23.20 -0.37 26.14
C ASP A 218 23.03 0.65 25.00
N GLY A 219 22.23 0.33 23.99
CA GLY A 219 21.96 1.17 22.82
C GLY A 219 22.94 0.99 21.66
N ASN A 220 23.83 -0.01 21.71
CA ASN A 220 24.76 -0.26 20.62
C ASN A 220 24.18 -1.29 19.62
N LEU A 221 24.09 -0.91 18.34
CA LEU A 221 23.71 -1.83 17.26
C LEU A 221 24.97 -2.55 16.77
N VAL A 222 24.93 -3.88 16.75
CA VAL A 222 26.12 -4.73 16.55
C VAL A 222 25.79 -5.87 15.59
N VAL A 223 26.70 -6.16 14.66
CA VAL A 223 26.70 -7.43 13.93
C VAL A 223 27.71 -8.36 14.59
N THR A 224 27.28 -9.54 15.01
CA THR A 224 28.14 -10.55 15.65
C THR A 224 28.27 -11.80 14.80
N ASP A 225 29.48 -12.37 14.76
CA ASP A 225 29.73 -13.70 14.20
C ASP A 225 29.12 -14.82 15.09
N PRO A 226 29.08 -16.08 14.62
CA PRO A 226 28.54 -17.21 15.38
C PRO A 226 29.27 -17.50 16.71
N ASP A 227 30.53 -17.06 16.85
CA ASP A 227 31.32 -17.20 18.08
C ASP A 227 31.02 -16.06 19.10
N GLY A 228 30.20 -15.08 18.71
CA GLY A 228 29.80 -13.94 19.52
C GLY A 228 30.78 -12.76 19.48
N ASN A 229 31.77 -12.77 18.58
CA ASN A 229 32.62 -11.59 18.36
C ASN A 229 31.89 -10.60 17.45
N TRP A 230 31.96 -9.31 17.78
CA TRP A 230 31.42 -8.28 16.90
C TRP A 230 32.31 -8.09 15.68
N VAL A 231 31.68 -8.05 14.50
CA VAL A 231 32.33 -7.80 13.20
C VAL A 231 31.99 -6.40 12.66
N TRP A 232 30.87 -5.81 13.12
CA TRP A 232 30.49 -4.42 12.88
C TRP A 232 29.76 -3.83 14.11
N ARG A 233 29.79 -2.49 14.27
CA ARG A 233 29.00 -1.79 15.28
C ARG A 233 28.74 -0.32 14.94
N SER A 234 27.59 0.21 15.35
CA SER A 234 27.19 1.62 15.20
C SER A 234 27.97 2.58 16.12
N ARG A 235 28.55 2.06 17.21
CA ARG A 235 29.26 2.83 18.26
C ARG A 235 28.36 3.78 19.05
N THR A 236 27.12 3.37 19.29
CA THR A 236 26.08 4.16 19.97
C THR A 236 25.84 3.72 21.43
N ALA A 237 26.77 2.95 22.01
CA ALA A 237 26.68 2.54 23.42
C ALA A 237 26.53 3.75 24.37
N GLY A 238 25.72 3.58 25.42
CA GLY A 238 25.39 4.64 26.39
C GLY A 238 23.97 5.21 26.26
N HIS A 239 23.15 4.64 25.37
CA HIS A 239 21.78 5.06 25.09
C HIS A 239 20.80 3.88 25.34
N PRO A 240 20.63 3.44 26.59
CA PRO A 240 19.78 2.29 26.90
C PRO A 240 18.32 2.56 26.53
N GLY A 241 17.61 1.51 26.11
CA GLY A 241 16.22 1.63 25.64
C GLY A 241 16.09 2.23 24.25
N SER A 242 17.17 2.28 23.47
CA SER A 242 17.11 2.67 22.05
C SER A 242 16.28 1.71 21.22
N SER A 243 15.76 2.18 20.10
CA SER A 243 15.06 1.40 19.09
C SER A 243 15.58 1.74 17.70
N LEU A 244 15.86 0.72 16.90
CA LEU A 244 16.18 0.89 15.48
C LEU A 244 14.87 0.87 14.68
N VAL A 245 14.68 1.86 13.82
CA VAL A 245 13.44 2.10 13.08
C VAL A 245 13.77 2.25 11.60
N LEU A 246 13.14 1.44 10.75
CA LEU A 246 13.17 1.58 9.30
C LEU A 246 11.98 2.42 8.86
N GLN A 247 12.25 3.55 8.23
CA GLN A 247 11.27 4.57 7.86
C GLN A 247 10.86 4.44 6.39
N ASP A 248 9.69 4.97 6.05
CA ASP A 248 9.12 4.97 4.69
C ASP A 248 9.97 5.76 3.69
N ASP A 249 10.72 6.74 4.19
CA ASP A 249 11.66 7.51 3.40
C ASP A 249 12.97 6.75 3.12
N GLY A 250 13.10 5.48 3.54
CA GLY A 250 14.30 4.70 3.29
C GLY A 250 15.44 4.99 4.24
N ASP A 251 15.25 5.77 5.30
CA ASP A 251 16.25 5.87 6.37
C ASP A 251 16.08 4.79 7.44
N LEU A 252 17.21 4.24 7.89
CA LEU A 252 17.27 3.33 9.02
C LEU A 252 17.90 4.08 10.20
N VAL A 253 17.06 4.42 11.17
CA VAL A 253 17.39 5.36 12.24
C VAL A 253 17.40 4.66 13.59
N LEU A 254 18.43 4.92 14.39
CA LEU A 254 18.46 4.54 15.79
C LEU A 254 18.01 5.73 16.64
N TYR A 255 16.88 5.58 17.34
CA TYR A 255 16.38 6.55 18.30
C TYR A 255 16.70 6.13 19.72
N ASP A 256 17.05 7.08 20.58
CA ASP A 256 17.13 6.84 22.01
C ASP A 256 15.74 6.76 22.68
N ALA A 257 15.71 6.45 23.98
CA ALA A 257 14.46 6.28 24.73
C ALA A 257 13.60 7.57 24.84
N VAL A 258 14.13 8.74 24.51
CA VAL A 258 13.38 10.01 24.48
C VAL A 258 13.03 10.46 23.05
N GLY A 259 13.35 9.63 22.04
CA GLY A 259 13.05 9.87 20.64
C GLY A 259 14.07 10.75 19.91
N ALA A 260 15.27 10.96 20.47
CA ALA A 260 16.33 11.66 19.78
C ALA A 260 17.12 10.70 18.88
N GLU A 261 17.44 11.14 17.66
CA GLU A 261 18.30 10.40 16.74
C GLU A 261 19.72 10.31 17.30
N VAL A 262 20.25 9.10 17.40
CA VAL A 262 21.63 8.83 17.83
C VAL A 262 22.51 8.27 16.70
N TRP A 263 21.89 7.71 15.66
CA TRP A 263 22.56 7.23 14.44
C TRP A 263 21.54 7.04 13.31
N SER A 264 21.99 7.18 12.07
CA SER A 264 21.19 6.96 10.86
C SER A 264 22.10 6.43 9.74
N THR A 265 21.53 5.66 8.80
CA THR A 265 22.20 5.23 7.57
C THR A 265 22.36 6.38 6.56
N GLY A 266 21.55 7.43 6.67
CA GLY A 266 21.55 8.58 5.77
C GLY A 266 21.03 8.24 4.38
N THR A 267 20.13 7.25 4.29
CA THR A 267 19.65 6.65 3.04
C THR A 267 18.32 7.22 2.55
N VAL A 268 17.87 8.32 3.16
CA VAL A 268 16.63 9.03 2.82
C VAL A 268 16.46 9.19 1.30
N VAL A 269 15.50 8.47 0.75
CA VAL A 269 14.79 8.75 -0.50
C VAL A 269 13.74 9.79 -0.16
N GLY A 270 14.02 11.05 -0.53
CA GLY A 270 13.25 12.22 -0.09
C GLY A 270 11.73 12.07 -0.33
N PRO A 271 10.90 12.81 0.43
CA PRO A 271 9.45 12.63 0.36
C PRO A 271 8.95 12.74 -1.08
N SER A 272 7.96 11.92 -1.43
CA SER A 272 7.35 11.96 -2.76
C SER A 272 6.31 13.06 -2.91
N SER A 273 6.06 13.86 -1.85
CA SER A 273 5.11 14.96 -1.91
C SER A 273 5.61 16.19 -1.18
N LEU A 274 5.19 17.36 -1.66
CA LEU A 274 5.41 18.63 -0.97
C LEU A 274 4.29 18.82 0.05
N VAL A 275 4.64 18.76 1.34
CA VAL A 275 3.68 19.05 2.41
C VAL A 275 3.37 20.55 2.42
N SER A 276 2.08 20.90 2.36
CA SER A 276 1.64 22.28 2.43
C SER A 276 2.15 22.95 3.71
N GLY A 277 2.74 24.15 3.58
CA GLY A 277 3.34 24.88 4.69
C GLY A 277 4.76 24.46 5.08
N THR A 278 5.32 23.39 4.48
CA THR A 278 6.70 22.95 4.70
C THR A 278 7.54 23.20 3.44
N PRO A 279 8.25 24.33 3.35
CA PRO A 279 9.06 24.64 2.17
C PRO A 279 10.29 23.75 2.05
N ILE A 280 10.69 23.45 0.82
CA ILE A 280 11.96 22.81 0.46
C ILE A 280 12.99 23.91 0.23
N ALA A 281 14.08 23.87 1.01
CA ALA A 281 15.18 24.82 0.87
C ALA A 281 16.09 24.47 -0.32
N ALA A 282 16.83 25.46 -0.83
CA ALA A 282 17.84 25.21 -1.85
C ALA A 282 18.84 24.12 -1.41
N GLY A 283 19.05 23.12 -2.29
CA GLY A 283 19.86 21.94 -2.00
C GLY A 283 19.09 20.72 -1.49
N GLN A 284 17.81 20.86 -1.12
CA GLN A 284 16.92 19.74 -0.81
C GLN A 284 16.14 19.27 -2.07
N GLN A 285 15.55 18.07 -1.99
CA GLN A 285 14.82 17.45 -3.08
C GLN A 285 13.58 16.66 -2.62
N LEU A 286 12.64 16.46 -3.53
CA LEU A 286 11.64 15.37 -3.47
C LEU A 286 12.10 14.21 -4.36
N SER A 287 11.67 12.99 -4.05
CA SER A 287 11.95 11.81 -4.91
C SER A 287 10.69 10.96 -5.11
N SER A 288 10.54 10.33 -6.27
CA SER A 288 9.48 9.35 -6.50
C SER A 288 9.62 8.12 -5.60
N PRO A 289 8.53 7.36 -5.40
CA PRO A 289 8.54 6.11 -4.66
C PRO A 289 9.64 5.11 -5.05
N ASP A 290 9.94 4.99 -6.35
CA ASP A 290 10.99 4.11 -6.88
C ASP A 290 12.41 4.70 -6.76
N GLY A 291 12.52 5.98 -6.38
CA GLY A 291 13.78 6.69 -6.24
C GLY A 291 14.44 7.10 -7.56
N HIS A 292 13.78 6.95 -8.71
CA HIS A 292 14.36 7.33 -10.01
C HIS A 292 14.07 8.79 -10.38
N LEU A 293 12.91 9.32 -10.03
CA LEU A 293 12.53 10.69 -10.34
C LEU A 293 12.86 11.60 -9.15
N HIS A 294 13.59 12.68 -9.38
CA HIS A 294 13.99 13.65 -8.36
C HIS A 294 13.62 15.07 -8.76
N LEU A 295 12.94 15.79 -7.87
CA LEU A 295 12.67 17.21 -8.02
C LEU A 295 13.59 18.01 -7.08
N ARG A 296 14.57 18.70 -7.64
CA ARG A 296 15.61 19.41 -6.87
C ARG A 296 15.59 20.91 -7.09
N LEU A 297 15.66 21.68 -6.00
CA LEU A 297 15.87 23.12 -6.04
C LEU A 297 17.37 23.45 -6.05
N GLY A 298 17.87 23.92 -7.19
CA GLY A 298 19.26 24.33 -7.39
C GLY A 298 19.44 25.85 -7.51
N ALA A 299 20.67 26.29 -7.79
CA ALA A 299 21.01 27.72 -7.91
C ALA A 299 20.28 28.44 -9.06
N ASP A 300 19.97 27.69 -10.13
CA ASP A 300 19.35 28.22 -11.35
C ASP A 300 17.82 28.09 -11.35
N GLY A 301 17.24 27.39 -10.36
CA GLY A 301 15.80 27.13 -10.26
C GLY A 301 15.50 25.67 -9.93
N LEU A 302 14.33 25.21 -10.35
CA LEU A 302 13.82 23.87 -10.07
C LEU A 302 14.10 22.93 -11.25
N ALA A 303 14.60 21.73 -10.97
CA ALA A 303 14.85 20.71 -11.98
C ALA A 303 14.21 19.39 -11.58
N LEU A 304 13.49 18.77 -12.52
CA LEU A 304 13.02 17.40 -12.44
C LEU A 304 13.99 16.53 -13.25
N ALA A 305 14.57 15.50 -12.64
CA ALA A 305 15.49 14.57 -13.27
C ALA A 305 15.04 13.13 -13.04
N TYR A 306 15.11 12.30 -14.07
CA TYR A 306 14.97 10.85 -13.97
C TYR A 306 16.38 10.24 -14.04
N ASP A 307 16.80 9.58 -12.97
CA ASP A 307 18.19 9.27 -12.65
C ASP A 307 19.07 10.53 -12.84
N ASP A 308 20.09 10.43 -13.70
CA ASP A 308 21.00 11.51 -14.05
C ASP A 308 20.48 12.42 -15.18
N THR A 309 19.29 12.14 -15.74
CA THR A 309 18.77 12.85 -16.92
C THR A 309 17.75 13.89 -16.52
N VAL A 310 18.06 15.18 -16.74
CA VAL A 310 17.09 16.27 -16.52
C VAL A 310 15.98 16.20 -17.58
N VAL A 311 14.74 16.02 -17.13
CA VAL A 311 13.56 15.89 -17.99
C VAL A 311 12.73 17.17 -18.07
N TRP A 312 12.81 18.03 -17.06
CA TRP A 312 12.12 19.31 -17.04
C TRP A 312 12.80 20.31 -16.10
N THR A 313 12.65 21.60 -16.39
CA THR A 313 13.17 22.70 -15.56
C THR A 313 12.18 23.86 -15.46
N ALA A 314 12.23 24.57 -14.34
CA ALA A 314 11.70 25.92 -14.19
C ALA A 314 12.82 26.86 -13.77
N ASP A 315 13.22 27.72 -14.71
CA ASP A 315 14.25 28.73 -14.51
C ASP A 315 13.79 29.75 -13.45
N ALA A 316 14.51 29.82 -12.35
CA ALA A 316 14.32 30.80 -11.30
C ALA A 316 15.66 31.09 -10.60
N PRO A 317 16.60 31.78 -11.29
CA PRO A 317 17.91 32.06 -10.74
C PRO A 317 17.83 32.80 -9.41
N GLY A 318 18.49 32.27 -8.38
CA GLY A 318 18.45 32.84 -7.03
C GLY A 318 17.25 32.42 -6.19
N ALA A 319 16.47 31.42 -6.63
CA ALA A 319 15.47 30.78 -5.79
C ALA A 319 16.14 30.14 -4.56
N ALA A 320 15.55 30.40 -3.39
CA ALA A 320 16.00 29.90 -2.10
C ALA A 320 15.04 28.89 -1.48
N SER A 321 13.77 28.90 -1.91
CA SER A 321 12.72 28.05 -1.36
C SER A 321 11.71 27.65 -2.43
N LEU A 322 11.25 26.41 -2.37
CA LEU A 322 10.07 25.87 -3.07
C LEU A 322 8.97 25.66 -2.03
N ALA A 323 7.77 26.18 -2.26
CA ALA A 323 6.66 26.01 -1.34
C ALA A 323 5.33 25.90 -2.08
N GLN A 324 4.39 25.16 -1.50
CA GLN A 324 3.00 25.20 -1.89
C GLN A 324 2.24 26.16 -0.96
N GLN A 325 1.53 27.11 -1.55
CA GLN A 325 0.71 28.10 -0.86
C GLN A 325 -0.69 27.55 -0.58
N ASP A 326 -1.38 28.13 0.42
CA ASP A 326 -2.72 27.71 0.85
C ASP A 326 -3.78 27.74 -0.26
N ASP A 327 -3.57 28.56 -1.30
CA ASP A 327 -4.45 28.67 -2.45
C ASP A 327 -4.18 27.60 -3.54
N GLY A 328 -3.27 26.67 -3.30
CA GLY A 328 -2.91 25.59 -4.22
C GLY A 328 -1.82 25.95 -5.23
N ASN A 329 -1.22 27.13 -5.14
CA ASN A 329 -0.13 27.54 -6.02
C ASN A 329 1.23 27.02 -5.52
N VAL A 330 2.04 26.49 -6.42
CA VAL A 330 3.43 26.11 -6.13
C VAL A 330 4.34 27.23 -6.58
N VAL A 331 5.18 27.74 -5.69
CA VAL A 331 6.03 28.91 -5.93
C VAL A 331 7.48 28.65 -5.60
N LEU A 332 8.36 29.25 -6.39
CA LEU A 332 9.77 29.42 -6.05
C LEU A 332 9.98 30.85 -5.56
N THR A 333 10.56 31.00 -4.38
CA THR A 333 10.82 32.30 -3.76
C THR A 333 12.31 32.54 -3.55
N GLY A 334 12.74 33.80 -3.73
CA GLY A 334 14.07 34.26 -3.37
C GLY A 334 14.24 34.44 -1.87
N ALA A 335 15.47 34.67 -1.42
CA ALA A 335 15.79 34.89 0.00
C ALA A 335 15.12 36.15 0.61
N ASP A 336 14.69 37.08 -0.23
CA ASP A 336 13.91 38.28 0.14
C ASP A 336 12.39 38.04 0.16
N GLY A 337 11.94 36.81 -0.13
CA GLY A 337 10.54 36.43 -0.22
C GLY A 337 9.87 36.78 -1.54
N ALA A 338 10.60 37.33 -2.54
CA ALA A 338 10.04 37.60 -3.85
C ALA A 338 9.70 36.28 -4.57
N VAL A 339 8.51 36.19 -5.16
CA VAL A 339 8.12 35.06 -6.03
C VAL A 339 8.86 35.19 -7.36
N LEU A 340 9.70 34.21 -7.68
CA LEU A 340 10.50 34.16 -8.89
C LEU A 340 9.86 33.29 -9.98
N TRP A 341 9.09 32.27 -9.56
CA TRP A 341 8.32 31.40 -10.44
C TRP A 341 7.06 30.91 -9.73
N ALA A 342 6.01 30.61 -10.50
CA ALA A 342 4.77 30.03 -10.00
C ALA A 342 4.16 29.04 -11.00
N SER A 343 3.52 27.98 -10.49
CA SER A 343 2.77 27.00 -11.29
C SER A 343 1.50 27.58 -11.92
N ASN A 344 1.02 28.73 -11.42
CA ASN A 344 -0.23 29.38 -11.82
C ASN A 344 -1.48 28.52 -11.55
N THR A 345 -1.45 27.77 -10.46
CA THR A 345 -2.55 26.89 -10.02
C THR A 345 -3.32 27.45 -8.83
N ALA A 346 -3.16 28.75 -8.53
CA ALA A 346 -3.89 29.46 -7.50
C ALA A 346 -5.42 29.32 -7.66
N GLY A 347 -6.13 29.24 -6.54
CA GLY A 347 -7.58 29.04 -6.48
C GLY A 347 -8.02 27.58 -6.25
N ASN A 348 -7.06 26.69 -5.98
CA ASN A 348 -7.28 25.27 -5.71
C ASN A 348 -6.76 24.90 -4.30
N PRO A 349 -7.38 25.41 -3.23
CA PRO A 349 -6.91 25.18 -1.86
C PRO A 349 -6.88 23.69 -1.53
N GLY A 350 -5.80 23.25 -0.87
CA GLY A 350 -5.58 21.85 -0.52
C GLY A 350 -5.09 20.97 -1.67
N ALA A 351 -4.76 21.54 -2.84
CA ALA A 351 -4.03 20.78 -3.86
C ALA A 351 -2.72 20.18 -3.30
N SER A 352 -2.19 19.13 -3.91
CA SER A 352 -0.93 18.49 -3.50
C SER A 352 0.01 18.29 -4.70
N LEU A 353 1.28 18.71 -4.53
CA LEU A 353 2.36 18.38 -5.47
C LEU A 353 2.98 17.04 -5.08
N GLN A 354 3.06 16.09 -6.01
CA GLN A 354 3.50 14.72 -5.79
C GLN A 354 4.37 14.22 -6.95
N LEU A 355 5.39 13.43 -6.65
CA LEU A 355 6.15 12.62 -7.60
C LEU A 355 5.59 11.20 -7.57
N GLU A 356 5.21 10.72 -8.75
CA GLU A 356 4.92 9.31 -9.06
C GLU A 356 6.09 8.77 -9.91
N GLU A 357 6.17 7.45 -10.09
CA GLU A 357 7.28 6.74 -10.80
C GLU A 357 7.57 7.29 -12.22
N GLY A 358 6.56 7.87 -12.88
CA GLY A 358 6.71 8.41 -14.24
C GLY A 358 6.36 9.90 -14.39
N ALA A 359 6.01 10.62 -13.32
CA ALA A 359 5.55 12.00 -13.45
C ALA A 359 5.64 12.82 -12.17
N LEU A 360 5.79 14.13 -12.34
CA LEU A 360 5.46 15.13 -11.33
C LEU A 360 4.02 15.61 -11.56
N LEU A 361 3.18 15.57 -10.53
CA LEU A 361 1.76 15.92 -10.62
C LEU A 361 1.37 16.92 -9.54
N LEU A 362 0.45 17.81 -9.88
CA LEU A 362 -0.24 18.67 -8.93
C LEU A 362 -1.74 18.39 -9.05
N ARG A 363 -2.33 17.78 -8.02
CA ARG A 363 -3.75 17.38 -8.01
C ARG A 363 -4.55 18.26 -7.06
N ALA A 364 -5.77 18.62 -7.43
CA ALA A 364 -6.74 19.22 -6.52
C ALA A 364 -7.28 18.15 -5.54
N THR A 365 -7.90 18.59 -4.44
CA THR A 365 -8.59 17.70 -3.47
C THR A 365 -9.71 16.87 -4.10
N THR A 366 -10.22 17.28 -5.26
CA THR A 366 -11.22 16.54 -6.04
C THR A 366 -10.63 15.39 -6.86
N GLY A 367 -9.30 15.23 -6.87
CA GLY A 367 -8.57 14.32 -7.75
C GLY A 367 -8.27 14.88 -9.14
N GLN A 368 -8.76 16.08 -9.48
CA GLN A 368 -8.48 16.73 -10.76
C GLN A 368 -6.98 17.08 -10.89
N GLU A 369 -6.35 16.69 -11.99
CA GLU A 369 -4.99 17.12 -12.34
C GLU A 369 -5.00 18.60 -12.76
N LEU A 370 -4.24 19.42 -12.02
CA LEU A 370 -4.07 20.85 -12.27
C LEU A 370 -2.82 21.13 -13.10
N TRP A 371 -1.76 20.34 -12.87
CA TRP A 371 -0.50 20.44 -13.59
C TRP A 371 0.22 19.09 -13.56
N ARG A 372 0.98 18.81 -14.62
CA ARG A 372 1.69 17.55 -14.83
C ARG A 372 2.95 17.78 -15.65
N VAL A 373 4.01 17.07 -15.29
CA VAL A 373 5.23 16.92 -16.08
C VAL A 373 5.54 15.44 -16.18
N ASP A 374 5.41 14.89 -17.38
CA ASP A 374 5.71 13.49 -17.66
C ASP A 374 7.22 13.28 -17.88
N VAL A 375 7.72 12.16 -17.37
CA VAL A 375 9.02 11.64 -17.76
C VAL A 375 8.90 11.10 -19.20
N PRO A 376 9.81 11.46 -20.13
CA PRO A 376 9.85 10.87 -21.45
C PRO A 376 9.82 9.34 -21.40
N VAL A 377 8.93 8.75 -22.21
CA VAL A 377 8.70 7.30 -22.22
C VAL A 377 9.95 6.50 -22.53
N ASP A 378 10.94 7.06 -23.21
CA ASP A 378 12.23 6.43 -23.52
C ASP A 378 13.21 6.40 -22.33
N LEU A 379 12.98 7.24 -21.32
CA LEU A 379 13.72 7.22 -20.05
C LEU A 379 13.06 6.27 -19.05
N VAL A 380 11.72 6.22 -19.02
CA VAL A 380 10.96 5.21 -18.25
C VAL A 380 11.11 3.81 -18.88
N ALA A 381 11.23 3.71 -20.21
CA ALA A 381 11.37 2.44 -20.95
C ALA A 381 12.82 1.92 -21.05
N ARG A 382 13.58 2.03 -19.95
CA ARG A 382 14.68 1.11 -19.67
C ARG A 382 14.21 0.25 -18.49
N ASP A 383 13.32 -0.72 -18.68
CA ASP A 383 13.40 -1.81 -19.63
C ASP A 383 12.17 -1.91 -20.53
N GLN A 384 12.36 -2.23 -21.81
CA GLN A 384 11.24 -2.72 -22.61
C GLN A 384 10.79 -4.05 -22.00
N VAL A 385 9.57 -4.10 -21.45
CA VAL A 385 8.87 -5.36 -21.21
C VAL A 385 8.96 -6.17 -22.49
N ALA A 386 9.69 -7.28 -22.46
CA ALA A 386 9.93 -8.11 -23.62
C ALA A 386 8.59 -8.50 -24.27
N THR A 387 8.40 -8.19 -25.55
CA THR A 387 7.12 -8.50 -26.21
C THR A 387 6.95 -9.99 -26.46
N GLU A 388 8.07 -10.72 -26.59
CA GLU A 388 8.12 -12.16 -26.74
C GLU A 388 8.57 -12.81 -25.43
N CYS A 389 7.94 -13.92 -25.03
CA CYS A 389 8.28 -14.58 -23.77
C CYS A 389 9.71 -15.16 -23.75
N GLU A 390 10.29 -15.46 -24.90
CA GLU A 390 11.66 -15.95 -25.01
C GLU A 390 12.72 -14.90 -24.64
N ASP A 391 12.38 -13.62 -24.73
CA ASP A 391 13.29 -12.51 -24.44
C ASP A 391 13.30 -12.13 -22.94
N VAL A 392 12.39 -12.69 -22.13
CA VAL A 392 12.31 -12.45 -20.68
C VAL A 392 13.36 -13.31 -19.95
N THR A 393 14.57 -12.76 -19.85
CA THR A 393 15.73 -13.49 -19.31
C THR A 393 16.04 -13.19 -17.84
N ALA A 394 15.39 -12.19 -17.25
CA ALA A 394 15.60 -11.74 -15.86
C ALA A 394 14.27 -11.70 -15.07
N PRO A 395 14.32 -11.68 -13.72
CA PRO A 395 13.16 -11.40 -12.89
C PRO A 395 12.48 -10.08 -13.30
N VAL A 396 11.16 -10.05 -13.22
CA VAL A 396 10.32 -8.93 -13.66
C VAL A 396 9.66 -8.31 -12.44
N PRO A 397 9.74 -6.98 -12.23
CA PRO A 397 9.03 -6.30 -11.15
C PRO A 397 7.51 -6.49 -11.24
N GLN A 398 6.80 -6.43 -10.10
CA GLN A 398 5.34 -6.60 -10.09
C GLN A 398 4.62 -5.60 -11.00
N GLY A 399 5.10 -4.36 -11.05
CA GLY A 399 4.54 -3.28 -11.88
C GLY A 399 4.57 -3.57 -13.39
N ASP A 400 5.52 -4.40 -13.83
CA ASP A 400 5.71 -4.78 -15.23
C ASP A 400 4.94 -6.06 -15.60
N THR A 401 4.14 -6.59 -14.67
CA THR A 401 3.25 -7.72 -14.89
C THR A 401 1.81 -7.27 -15.09
N VAL A 402 1.00 -8.13 -15.68
CA VAL A 402 -0.45 -7.92 -15.85
C VAL A 402 -1.23 -9.01 -15.14
N VAL A 403 -2.46 -8.69 -14.77
CA VAL A 403 -3.44 -9.68 -14.30
C VAL A 403 -4.35 -10.03 -15.45
N THR A 404 -4.43 -11.32 -15.80
CA THR A 404 -5.31 -11.77 -16.88
C THR A 404 -6.79 -11.59 -16.51
N THR A 405 -7.68 -11.74 -17.50
CA THR A 405 -9.14 -11.60 -17.29
C THR A 405 -9.69 -12.61 -16.28
N LEU A 406 -8.99 -13.75 -16.11
CA LEU A 406 -9.33 -14.82 -15.17
C LEU A 406 -8.58 -14.73 -13.83
N GLY A 407 -7.86 -13.62 -13.58
CA GLY A 407 -7.31 -13.28 -12.27
C GLY A 407 -5.91 -13.83 -11.98
N VAL A 408 -5.15 -14.23 -13.01
CA VAL A 408 -3.78 -14.75 -12.83
C VAL A 408 -2.78 -13.66 -13.18
N ARG A 409 -1.83 -13.36 -12.28
CA ARG A 409 -0.76 -12.39 -12.58
C ARG A 409 0.36 -13.06 -13.37
N VAL A 410 0.74 -12.52 -14.52
CA VAL A 410 1.79 -13.07 -15.41
C VAL A 410 2.51 -11.95 -16.15
N HIS A 411 3.58 -12.31 -16.86
CA HIS A 411 4.20 -11.40 -17.82
C HIS A 411 3.22 -11.07 -18.96
N PRO A 412 3.21 -9.83 -19.49
CA PRO A 412 2.29 -9.44 -20.57
C PRO A 412 2.31 -10.36 -21.80
N CYS A 413 3.48 -10.89 -22.16
CA CYS A 413 3.62 -11.82 -23.29
C CYS A 413 2.79 -13.12 -23.14
N LEU A 414 2.47 -13.55 -21.91
CA LEU A 414 1.80 -14.82 -21.63
C LEU A 414 0.29 -14.66 -21.37
N ALA A 415 -0.18 -13.43 -21.13
CA ALA A 415 -1.53 -13.17 -20.64
C ALA A 415 -2.64 -13.65 -21.58
N ASP A 416 -2.55 -13.31 -22.87
CA ASP A 416 -3.57 -13.67 -23.87
C ASP A 416 -3.63 -15.19 -24.11
N ALA A 417 -2.47 -15.84 -24.16
CA ALA A 417 -2.36 -17.29 -24.34
C ALA A 417 -2.97 -18.04 -23.15
N LEU A 418 -2.75 -17.55 -21.92
CA LEU A 418 -3.30 -18.14 -20.72
C LEU A 418 -4.82 -18.00 -20.63
N ASP A 419 -5.36 -16.82 -20.92
CA ASP A 419 -6.82 -16.61 -20.95
C ASP A 419 -7.48 -17.51 -22.01
N ALA A 420 -6.85 -17.66 -23.19
CA ALA A 420 -7.34 -18.57 -24.23
C ALA A 420 -7.32 -20.05 -23.79
N LEU A 421 -6.23 -20.49 -23.16
CA LEU A 421 -6.09 -21.85 -22.63
C LEU A 421 -7.16 -22.15 -21.58
N MET A 422 -7.29 -21.29 -20.57
CA MET A 422 -8.24 -21.52 -19.46
C MET A 422 -9.69 -21.43 -19.94
N THR A 423 -9.98 -20.59 -20.94
CA THR A 423 -11.29 -20.54 -21.59
C THR A 423 -11.59 -21.84 -22.36
N ALA A 424 -10.62 -22.36 -23.11
CA ALA A 424 -10.76 -23.63 -23.83
C ALA A 424 -10.99 -24.80 -22.86
N ALA A 425 -10.22 -24.86 -21.76
CA ALA A 425 -10.41 -25.84 -20.70
C ALA A 425 -11.82 -25.77 -20.09
N GLY A 426 -12.30 -24.56 -19.81
CA GLY A 426 -13.66 -24.33 -19.29
C GLY A 426 -14.75 -24.81 -20.25
N ASN A 427 -14.58 -24.62 -21.56
CA ASN A 427 -15.52 -25.13 -22.58
C ASN A 427 -15.57 -26.65 -22.63
N ASP A 428 -14.46 -27.32 -22.30
CA ASP A 428 -14.36 -28.78 -22.18
C ASP A 428 -14.74 -29.28 -20.77
N GLY A 429 -15.22 -28.40 -19.90
CA GLY A 429 -15.74 -28.72 -18.57
C GLY A 429 -14.69 -28.79 -17.46
N ILE A 430 -13.52 -28.17 -17.67
CA ILE A 430 -12.40 -28.14 -16.72
C ILE A 430 -12.24 -26.70 -16.19
N ASP A 431 -12.67 -26.47 -14.94
CA ASP A 431 -12.51 -25.18 -14.25
C ASP A 431 -11.09 -25.04 -13.68
N LEU A 432 -10.16 -24.67 -14.55
CA LEU A 432 -8.78 -24.38 -14.17
C LEU A 432 -8.70 -23.06 -13.40
N ARG A 433 -7.87 -23.05 -12.36
CA ARG A 433 -7.32 -21.86 -11.70
C ARG A 433 -5.81 -21.95 -11.73
N ALA A 434 -5.09 -20.84 -11.61
CA ALA A 434 -3.62 -20.87 -11.62
C ALA A 434 -3.02 -19.80 -10.72
N TRP A 435 -1.80 -20.07 -10.25
CA TRP A 435 -0.92 -19.11 -9.61
C TRP A 435 0.22 -18.78 -10.56
N GLY A 436 0.46 -17.50 -10.82
CA GLY A 436 1.47 -17.05 -11.78
C GLY A 436 2.68 -16.39 -11.12
N TRP A 437 2.96 -15.14 -11.49
CA TRP A 437 4.11 -14.36 -11.05
C TRP A 437 4.30 -14.35 -9.52
N ARG A 438 5.55 -14.47 -9.07
CA ARG A 438 5.95 -14.44 -7.67
C ARG A 438 7.34 -13.80 -7.54
N SER A 439 7.50 -12.82 -6.66
CA SER A 439 8.78 -12.13 -6.47
C SER A 439 9.90 -13.06 -5.97
N SER A 440 11.14 -12.61 -6.12
CA SER A 440 12.32 -13.29 -5.56
C SER A 440 12.21 -13.42 -4.04
N GLU A 441 11.71 -12.40 -3.34
CA GLU A 441 11.53 -12.39 -1.89
C GLU A 441 10.47 -13.43 -1.45
N GLN A 442 9.38 -13.56 -2.21
CA GLN A 442 8.34 -14.56 -1.95
C GLN A 442 8.89 -15.99 -2.15
N GLN A 443 9.79 -16.22 -3.11
CA GLN A 443 10.47 -17.51 -3.26
C GLN A 443 11.47 -17.80 -2.13
N ILE A 444 12.21 -16.78 -1.67
CA ILE A 444 13.10 -16.90 -0.49
C ILE A 444 12.26 -17.32 0.73
N ALA A 445 11.12 -16.66 0.97
CA ALA A 445 10.22 -16.97 2.06
C ALA A 445 9.67 -18.41 1.97
N LEU A 446 9.27 -18.86 0.79
CA LEU A 446 8.81 -20.25 0.58
C LEU A 446 9.91 -21.27 0.84
N ARG A 447 11.16 -20.97 0.46
CA ARG A 447 12.29 -21.86 0.78
C ARG A 447 12.57 -21.93 2.27
N ALA A 448 12.56 -20.78 2.96
CA ALA A 448 12.72 -20.75 4.41
C ALA A 448 11.65 -21.61 5.12
N ALA A 449 10.42 -21.59 4.60
CA ALA A 449 9.31 -22.37 5.15
C ALA A 449 9.36 -23.87 4.81
N ASN A 450 9.81 -24.22 3.59
CA ASN A 450 9.63 -25.57 3.04
C ASN A 450 10.93 -26.38 2.96
N CYS A 451 12.09 -25.75 3.10
CA CYS A 451 13.39 -26.38 2.90
C CYS A 451 14.16 -26.60 4.21
N SER A 452 14.88 -27.70 4.30
CA SER A 452 15.75 -28.02 5.43
C SER A 452 17.03 -28.72 4.95
N PRO A 453 18.20 -28.37 5.51
CA PRO A 453 19.46 -29.02 5.17
C PRO A 453 19.47 -30.49 5.62
N SER A 454 20.17 -31.34 4.87
CA SER A 454 20.35 -32.75 5.21
C SER A 454 21.24 -32.88 6.46
N ALA A 455 20.85 -33.78 7.36
CA ALA A 455 21.63 -34.08 8.55
C ALA A 455 23.02 -34.67 8.26
N SER A 456 23.23 -35.24 7.06
CA SER A 456 24.51 -35.84 6.66
C SER A 456 25.44 -34.90 5.91
N ASP A 457 24.89 -33.86 5.28
CA ASP A 457 25.62 -32.85 4.52
C ASP A 457 24.77 -31.58 4.44
N PRO A 458 25.12 -30.52 5.19
CA PRO A 458 24.33 -29.29 5.24
C PRO A 458 24.33 -28.51 3.92
N THR A 459 25.18 -28.87 2.94
CA THR A 459 25.13 -28.30 1.58
C THR A 459 24.01 -28.90 0.72
N VAL A 460 23.41 -30.02 1.16
CA VAL A 460 22.30 -30.67 0.48
C VAL A 460 20.99 -30.26 1.13
N VAL A 461 20.22 -29.40 0.46
CA VAL A 461 18.94 -28.88 0.96
C VAL A 461 17.76 -29.69 0.41
N TRP A 462 16.93 -30.23 1.30
CA TRP A 462 15.70 -30.94 0.96
C TRP A 462 14.47 -30.05 1.20
N CYS A 463 13.62 -29.90 0.19
CA CYS A 463 12.38 -29.12 0.29
C CYS A 463 11.14 -30.00 0.23
N ARG A 464 10.13 -29.72 1.07
CA ARG A 464 8.79 -30.31 1.01
C ARG A 464 7.71 -29.25 1.28
N PRO A 465 6.90 -28.89 0.27
CA PRO A 465 6.98 -29.31 -1.14
C PRO A 465 8.31 -28.88 -1.79
N GLN A 466 8.64 -29.48 -2.94
CA GLN A 466 9.78 -29.04 -3.73
C GLN A 466 9.60 -27.54 -4.02
N THR A 467 10.64 -26.76 -3.73
CA THR A 467 10.63 -25.31 -3.86
C THR A 467 11.88 -24.94 -4.64
N ALA A 468 11.77 -24.09 -5.65
CA ALA A 468 12.90 -23.67 -6.48
C ALA A 468 13.82 -22.71 -5.71
N PRO A 469 15.14 -22.72 -5.96
CA PRO A 469 16.04 -21.64 -5.56
C PRO A 469 15.59 -20.29 -6.17
N PRO A 470 15.73 -19.15 -5.45
CA PRO A 470 15.45 -17.84 -6.05
C PRO A 470 16.34 -17.63 -7.27
N GLY A 471 15.84 -17.00 -8.33
CA GLY A 471 16.59 -16.81 -9.57
C GLY A 471 16.51 -17.99 -10.56
N THR A 472 15.86 -19.11 -10.17
CA THR A 472 15.81 -20.33 -10.98
C THR A 472 14.42 -20.73 -11.44
N SER A 473 13.38 -20.11 -10.88
CA SER A 473 11.99 -20.36 -11.27
C SER A 473 11.52 -19.32 -12.29
N ARG A 474 10.72 -19.72 -13.27
CA ARG A 474 10.06 -18.76 -14.16
C ARG A 474 8.94 -17.95 -13.49
N HIS A 475 8.58 -18.25 -12.24
CA HIS A 475 7.57 -17.46 -11.52
C HIS A 475 8.03 -16.00 -11.29
N GLU A 476 9.30 -15.76 -10.99
CA GLU A 476 9.84 -14.38 -10.82
C GLU A 476 9.90 -13.58 -12.12
N ARG A 477 9.73 -14.25 -13.27
CA ARG A 477 9.68 -13.65 -14.60
C ARG A 477 8.25 -13.49 -15.10
N GLY A 478 7.28 -14.04 -14.38
CA GLY A 478 5.87 -14.09 -14.80
C GLY A 478 5.61 -15.11 -15.92
N LEU A 479 6.48 -16.11 -16.08
CA LEU A 479 6.47 -17.10 -17.16
C LEU A 479 6.16 -18.53 -16.70
N ALA A 480 5.77 -18.72 -15.43
CA ALA A 480 5.36 -20.01 -14.88
C ALA A 480 3.99 -19.93 -14.19
N LEU A 481 3.36 -21.09 -14.09
CA LEU A 481 2.00 -21.30 -13.64
C LEU A 481 1.90 -22.59 -12.80
N ASP A 482 1.33 -22.46 -11.60
CA ASP A 482 0.88 -23.61 -10.80
C ASP A 482 -0.64 -23.75 -10.93
N PHE A 483 -1.10 -24.70 -11.75
CA PHE A 483 -2.53 -24.93 -11.97
C PHE A 483 -3.19 -25.67 -10.80
N THR A 484 -4.46 -25.34 -10.56
CA THR A 484 -5.33 -25.96 -9.56
C THR A 484 -6.74 -26.19 -10.12
N VAL A 485 -7.48 -27.11 -9.51
CA VAL A 485 -8.91 -27.34 -9.73
C VAL A 485 -9.58 -27.50 -8.37
N ALA A 486 -10.70 -26.80 -8.16
CA ALA A 486 -11.44 -26.82 -6.89
C ALA A 486 -10.55 -26.56 -5.64
N GLY A 487 -9.58 -25.65 -5.77
CA GLY A 487 -8.67 -25.26 -4.69
C GLY A 487 -7.55 -26.25 -4.39
N SER A 488 -7.32 -27.26 -5.24
CA SER A 488 -6.23 -28.25 -5.09
C SER A 488 -5.33 -28.29 -6.32
N VAL A 489 -4.02 -28.43 -6.10
CA VAL A 489 -3.03 -28.62 -7.17
C VAL A 489 -3.31 -29.88 -8.00
N LEU A 490 -2.95 -29.83 -9.28
CA LEU A 490 -3.15 -30.96 -10.20
C LEU A 490 -2.35 -32.19 -9.77
N ARG A 491 -2.93 -33.36 -10.02
CA ARG A 491 -2.28 -34.66 -9.87
C ARG A 491 -2.09 -35.29 -11.24
N ALA A 492 -0.99 -36.04 -11.39
CA ALA A 492 -0.73 -36.83 -12.59
C ALA A 492 -1.91 -37.76 -12.89
N GLY A 493 -2.35 -37.78 -14.14
CA GLY A 493 -3.49 -38.57 -14.61
C GLY A 493 -4.88 -38.04 -14.22
N SER A 494 -4.98 -36.87 -13.57
CA SER A 494 -6.27 -36.20 -13.38
C SER A 494 -6.82 -35.73 -14.74
N PRO A 495 -8.16 -35.59 -14.90
CA PRO A 495 -8.74 -35.10 -16.16
C PRO A 495 -8.13 -33.76 -16.61
N ALA A 496 -7.90 -32.84 -15.67
CA ALA A 496 -7.26 -31.55 -15.93
C ALA A 496 -5.80 -31.69 -16.39
N TYR A 497 -5.05 -32.60 -15.77
CA TYR A 497 -3.67 -32.88 -16.17
C TYR A 497 -3.58 -33.50 -17.57
N VAL A 498 -4.46 -34.47 -17.88
CA VAL A 498 -4.51 -35.10 -19.20
C VAL A 498 -4.85 -34.06 -20.26
N TRP A 499 -5.84 -33.22 -20.01
CA TRP A 499 -6.21 -32.13 -20.92
C TRP A 499 -5.04 -31.16 -21.14
N LEU A 500 -4.37 -30.69 -20.09
CA LEU A 500 -3.20 -29.82 -20.25
C LEU A 500 -2.07 -30.49 -21.03
N THR A 501 -1.84 -31.80 -20.84
CA THR A 501 -0.82 -32.56 -21.58
C THR A 501 -1.12 -32.61 -23.09
N GLU A 502 -2.40 -32.58 -23.47
CA GLU A 502 -2.83 -32.61 -24.86
C GLU A 502 -2.86 -31.22 -25.51
N HIS A 503 -3.05 -30.15 -24.73
CA HIS A 503 -3.38 -28.82 -25.25
C HIS A 503 -2.42 -27.69 -24.89
N ALA A 504 -1.69 -27.75 -23.76
CA ALA A 504 -0.94 -26.60 -23.24
C ALA A 504 0.19 -26.13 -24.18
N ALA A 505 0.78 -27.03 -24.96
CA ALA A 505 1.81 -26.71 -25.94
C ALA A 505 1.31 -25.77 -27.05
N ASP A 506 0.03 -25.83 -27.42
CA ASP A 506 -0.58 -24.92 -28.40
C ASP A 506 -0.66 -23.47 -27.88
N TYR A 507 -0.49 -23.29 -26.56
CA TYR A 507 -0.48 -22.00 -25.86
C TYR A 507 0.91 -21.64 -25.31
N GLY A 508 1.97 -22.35 -25.74
CA GLY A 508 3.34 -22.05 -25.37
C GLY A 508 3.72 -22.44 -23.94
N LEU A 509 3.06 -23.45 -23.37
CA LEU A 509 3.36 -23.97 -22.04
C LEU A 509 3.80 -25.43 -22.10
N GLU A 510 4.83 -25.74 -21.33
CA GLU A 510 5.40 -27.06 -21.13
C GLU A 510 5.37 -27.43 -19.64
N ASN A 511 5.15 -28.71 -19.33
CA ASN A 511 5.11 -29.20 -17.94
C ASN A 511 6.52 -29.47 -17.42
N LEU A 512 6.77 -29.11 -16.16
CA LEU A 512 7.96 -29.55 -15.44
C LEU A 512 7.86 -31.04 -15.08
N PRO A 513 8.78 -31.90 -15.58
CA PRO A 513 8.73 -33.32 -15.28
C PRO A 513 8.84 -33.60 -13.78
N GLY A 514 7.78 -34.19 -13.20
CA GLY A 514 7.72 -34.53 -11.78
C GLY A 514 6.78 -33.64 -10.96
N GLU A 515 6.33 -32.51 -11.51
CA GLU A 515 5.38 -31.59 -10.88
C GLU A 515 4.14 -31.42 -11.79
N PRO A 516 3.12 -32.28 -11.65
CA PRO A 516 1.94 -32.26 -12.54
C PRO A 516 1.14 -30.95 -12.53
N TRP A 517 1.35 -30.10 -11.53
CA TRP A 517 0.70 -28.80 -11.39
C TRP A 517 1.51 -27.66 -12.02
N HIS A 518 2.80 -27.83 -12.28
CA HIS A 518 3.69 -26.74 -12.67
C HIS A 518 3.93 -26.71 -14.18
N TRP A 519 3.70 -25.55 -14.80
CA TRP A 519 3.81 -25.33 -16.23
C TRP A 519 4.47 -23.99 -16.51
N SER A 520 5.38 -23.93 -17.48
CA SER A 520 6.08 -22.70 -17.84
C SER A 520 6.42 -22.69 -19.33
N VAL A 521 6.95 -21.58 -19.84
CA VAL A 521 7.25 -21.43 -21.28
C VAL A 521 8.33 -22.37 -21.82
N ASP A 522 9.07 -23.05 -20.95
CA ASP A 522 10.14 -23.99 -21.33
C ASP A 522 10.24 -25.21 -20.39
N GLY A 523 9.23 -25.44 -19.55
CA GLY A 523 9.09 -26.64 -18.72
C GLY A 523 9.95 -26.66 -17.46
N TRP A 524 10.37 -25.50 -16.96
CA TRP A 524 11.19 -25.34 -15.75
C TRP A 524 10.73 -24.22 -14.81
#